data_AF-A0A2H2ZQ96-F1
#
_entry.id   AF-A0A2H2ZQ96-F1
#
_cell.length_a   1.000
_cell.length_b   1.000
_cell.length_c   1.000
_cell.angle_alpha   90.00
_cell.angle_beta   90.00
_cell.angle_gamma   90.00
#
_symmetry.space_group_name_H-M   'P 1'
#
loop_
_entity.id
_entity.type
_entity.pdbx_description
1 polymer ?
#
loop_
_entity_poly.entity_id
_entity_poly.type
_entity_poly.pdbx_seq_one_letter_code
_entity_poly.pdbx_strand_id
1 'polypeptide(L)'
;MSPPALLHHGESPSGTPRLLIEFPHAAAADNAADISAITGLVNRVFIEGEAGIWNNGYVRTSDAEVADLIRKGQLAVAYLAPPAATSEKELLDQKGRLVGCVCVKQNSSSMCTLSMLALDKTYQGLGLGREMFQFVEDYCLSLGCTTLGLDILVPTTYDHPLKTRMQAWYKRRGFRETRLADFAEEYPALAPLLSGPVVYRVFEKKLR
;
A
#
# COMPACT_ATOMS: atom_id res chain seq x y z
N MET A 1 -6.64 -0.17 21.04
CA MET A 1 -5.51 0.79 21.10
C MET A 1 -4.79 0.70 19.77
N SER A 2 -4.68 1.80 19.04
CA SER A 2 -3.89 1.83 17.80
C SER A 2 -2.42 1.53 18.13
N PRO A 3 -1.68 0.79 17.29
CA PRO A 3 -0.24 0.65 17.46
C PRO A 3 0.43 2.03 17.41
N PRO A 4 1.51 2.26 18.16
CA PRO A 4 2.27 3.51 18.08
C PRO A 4 2.83 3.69 16.66
N ALA A 5 2.96 4.95 16.23
CA ALA A 5 3.64 5.30 14.98
C ALA A 5 5.07 4.74 15.02
N LEU A 6 5.46 3.96 14.01
CA LEU A 6 6.80 3.42 13.88
C LEU A 6 7.62 4.37 13.00
N LEU A 7 8.57 5.09 13.59
CA LEU A 7 9.53 5.90 12.83
C LEU A 7 10.74 5.04 12.44
N HIS A 8 11.09 5.09 11.16
CA HIS A 8 12.31 4.50 10.64
C HIS A 8 13.47 5.48 10.78
N HIS A 9 14.39 5.22 11.72
CA HIS A 9 15.66 5.94 11.85
C HIS A 9 16.67 5.45 10.80
N GLY A 10 16.44 5.77 9.53
CA GLY A 10 17.53 5.79 8.56
C GLY A 10 18.20 7.16 8.57
N GLU A 11 19.53 7.23 8.60
CA GLU A 11 20.21 8.42 8.04
C GLU A 11 20.01 8.39 6.52
N SER A 12 19.41 9.44 5.96
CA SER A 12 19.37 9.64 4.50
C SER A 12 20.43 10.67 4.14
N PRO A 13 21.10 10.55 2.99
CA PRO A 13 21.90 11.65 2.47
C PRO A 13 21.03 12.90 2.35
N SER A 14 21.59 14.03 2.74
CA SER A 14 20.89 15.31 2.85
C SER A 14 20.10 15.63 1.58
N GLY A 15 18.80 15.91 1.73
CA GLY A 15 17.91 16.35 0.65
C GLY A 15 16.89 15.32 0.13
N THR A 16 16.91 14.06 0.58
CA THR A 16 15.86 13.10 0.19
C THR A 16 14.62 13.30 1.06
N PRO A 17 13.41 13.45 0.48
CA PRO A 17 12.18 13.55 1.27
C PRO A 17 11.99 12.31 2.15
N ARG A 18 11.43 12.50 3.33
CA ARG A 18 11.10 11.44 4.31
C ARG A 18 9.60 11.31 4.45
N LEU A 19 9.14 10.12 4.84
CA LEU A 19 7.74 9.87 5.15
C LEU A 19 7.50 9.82 6.65
N LEU A 20 6.41 10.47 7.09
CA LEU A 20 5.71 10.10 8.30
C LEU A 20 4.65 9.07 7.90
N ILE A 21 4.75 7.84 8.43
CA ILE A 21 3.81 6.76 8.14
C ILE A 21 3.15 6.32 9.44
N GLU A 22 1.83 6.32 9.47
CA GLU A 22 1.05 5.96 10.65
C GLU A 22 -0.18 5.15 10.28
N PHE A 23 -0.67 4.34 11.22
CA PHE A 23 -2.05 3.86 11.21
C PHE A 23 -2.91 4.92 11.91
N PRO A 24 -3.78 5.65 11.19
CA PRO A 24 -4.58 6.70 11.80
C PRO A 24 -5.47 6.14 12.92
N HIS A 25 -5.77 6.96 13.92
CA HIS A 25 -6.77 6.59 14.93
C HIS A 25 -8.13 6.37 14.26
N ALA A 26 -8.94 5.43 14.76
CA ALA A 26 -10.23 5.06 14.15
C ALA A 26 -11.18 6.25 13.97
N ALA A 27 -11.13 7.25 14.85
CA ALA A 27 -11.92 8.49 14.75
C ALA A 27 -11.59 9.33 13.49
N ALA A 28 -10.41 9.16 12.89
CA ALA A 28 -10.08 9.82 11.62
C ALA A 28 -10.99 9.35 10.47
N ALA A 29 -11.66 8.19 10.62
CA ALA A 29 -12.62 7.69 9.64
C ALA A 29 -13.88 8.56 9.48
N ASP A 30 -14.11 9.49 10.42
CA ASP A 30 -15.25 10.40 10.39
C ASP A 30 -14.89 11.78 9.78
N ASN A 31 -13.61 12.01 9.45
CA ASN A 31 -13.18 13.20 8.70
C ASN A 31 -13.36 12.97 7.19
N ALA A 32 -14.50 13.41 6.66
CA ALA A 32 -14.85 13.24 5.25
C ALA A 32 -13.80 13.83 4.28
N ALA A 33 -13.13 14.93 4.64
CA ALA A 33 -12.12 15.56 3.78
C ALA A 33 -10.86 14.68 3.66
N ASP A 34 -10.38 14.13 4.78
CA ASP A 34 -9.21 13.24 4.78
C ASP A 34 -9.51 11.94 4.03
N ILE A 35 -10.70 11.36 4.25
CA ILE A 35 -11.15 10.15 3.56
C ILE A 35 -11.20 10.38 2.06
N SER A 36 -11.83 11.46 1.61
CA SER A 36 -11.93 11.77 0.18
C SER A 36 -10.55 12.02 -0.45
N ALA A 37 -9.63 12.66 0.28
CA ALA A 37 -8.25 12.88 -0.18
C ALA A 37 -7.49 11.54 -0.38
N ILE A 38 -7.62 10.60 0.56
CA ILE A 38 -7.01 9.27 0.47
C ILE A 38 -7.62 8.48 -0.68
N THR A 39 -8.94 8.42 -0.79
CA THR A 39 -9.65 7.75 -1.89
C THR A 39 -9.21 8.29 -3.24
N GLY A 40 -9.18 9.62 -3.38
CA GLY A 40 -8.77 10.30 -4.61
C GLY A 40 -7.32 10.00 -4.99
N LEU A 41 -6.42 9.91 -4.01
CA LEU A 41 -5.03 9.49 -4.24
C LEU A 41 -4.96 8.04 -4.73
N VAL A 42 -5.59 7.10 -4.02
CA VAL A 42 -5.57 5.66 -4.36
C VAL A 42 -6.11 5.43 -5.76
N ASN A 43 -7.31 5.96 -6.05
CA ASN A 43 -7.94 5.74 -7.34
C ASN A 43 -7.10 6.33 -8.48
N ARG A 44 -6.50 7.51 -8.31
CA ARG A 44 -5.61 8.11 -9.32
C ARG A 44 -4.39 7.23 -9.60
N VAL A 45 -3.72 6.75 -8.55
CA VAL A 45 -2.52 5.89 -8.68
C VAL A 45 -2.86 4.57 -9.37
N PHE A 46 -3.98 3.94 -9.02
CA PHE A 46 -4.38 2.66 -9.61
C PHE A 46 -4.93 2.79 -11.03
N ILE A 47 -5.71 3.84 -11.33
CA ILE A 47 -6.18 4.11 -12.70
C ILE A 47 -4.99 4.24 -13.66
N GLU A 48 -3.96 4.98 -13.25
CA GLU A 48 -2.76 5.14 -14.07
C GLU A 48 -1.92 3.85 -14.11
N GLY A 49 -1.71 3.21 -12.95
CA GLY A 49 -0.82 2.05 -12.84
C GLY A 49 -1.39 0.76 -13.45
N GLU A 50 -2.70 0.68 -13.62
CA GLU A 50 -3.39 -0.49 -14.16
C GLU A 50 -4.12 -0.17 -15.47
N ALA A 51 -3.68 0.90 -16.16
CA ALA A 51 -4.21 1.29 -17.45
C ALA A 51 -4.13 0.14 -18.46
N GLY A 52 -5.29 -0.23 -19.01
CA GLY A 52 -5.42 -1.35 -19.95
C GLY A 52 -5.67 -2.71 -19.29
N ILE A 53 -5.67 -2.82 -17.96
CA ILE A 53 -6.13 -4.02 -17.23
C ILE A 53 -7.64 -3.94 -16.96
N TRP A 54 -8.11 -2.76 -16.56
CA TRP A 54 -9.51 -2.51 -16.25
C TRP A 54 -10.17 -1.64 -17.32
N ASN A 55 -11.44 -1.95 -17.59
CA ASN A 55 -12.34 -1.18 -18.43
C ASN A 55 -13.56 -0.73 -17.60
N ASN A 56 -14.50 -0.01 -18.23
CA ASN A 56 -15.85 0.21 -17.70
C ASN A 56 -15.92 0.99 -16.37
N GLY A 57 -15.02 1.95 -16.15
CA GLY A 57 -15.12 2.86 -15.01
C GLY A 57 -14.77 2.25 -13.65
N TYR A 58 -14.03 1.13 -13.64
CA TYR A 58 -13.52 0.56 -12.40
C TYR A 58 -12.77 1.60 -11.56
N VAL A 59 -13.13 1.66 -10.28
CA VAL A 59 -12.42 2.42 -9.25
C VAL A 59 -11.86 1.43 -8.24
N ARG A 60 -10.64 1.67 -7.77
CA ARG A 60 -9.94 0.74 -6.88
C ARG A 60 -10.57 0.65 -5.51
N THR A 61 -11.11 1.77 -5.04
CA THR A 61 -11.70 1.92 -3.71
C THR A 61 -12.73 3.04 -3.66
N SER A 62 -13.41 3.15 -2.53
CA SER A 62 -14.42 4.18 -2.24
C SER A 62 -14.15 4.81 -0.86
N ASP A 63 -14.74 5.98 -0.61
CA ASP A 63 -14.68 6.64 0.71
C ASP A 63 -15.16 5.73 1.84
N ALA A 64 -16.21 4.94 1.59
CA ALA A 64 -16.74 3.98 2.55
C ALA A 64 -15.72 2.88 2.89
N GLU A 65 -15.04 2.33 1.88
CA GLU A 65 -14.01 1.31 2.07
C GLU A 65 -12.78 1.88 2.78
N VAL A 66 -12.30 3.07 2.38
CA VAL A 66 -11.18 3.74 3.04
C VAL A 66 -11.48 4.01 4.52
N ALA A 67 -12.68 4.54 4.82
CA ALA A 67 -13.11 4.78 6.19
C ALA A 67 -13.18 3.48 7.00
N ASP A 68 -13.73 2.40 6.43
CA ASP A 68 -13.77 1.08 7.07
C ASP A 68 -12.38 0.51 7.35
N LEU A 69 -11.44 0.61 6.39
CA LEU A 69 -10.05 0.18 6.59
C LEU A 69 -9.36 0.98 7.70
N ILE A 70 -9.61 2.28 7.83
CA ILE A 70 -9.10 3.10 8.94
C ILE A 70 -9.72 2.69 10.26
N ARG A 71 -11.04 2.48 10.34
CA ARG A 71 -11.71 2.01 11.57
C ARG A 71 -11.15 0.67 12.04
N LYS A 72 -10.80 -0.21 11.11
CA LYS A 72 -10.19 -1.52 11.39
C LYS A 72 -8.69 -1.44 11.70
N GLY A 73 -8.06 -0.27 11.59
CA GLY A 73 -6.61 -0.13 11.76
C GLY A 73 -5.80 -0.85 10.69
N GLN A 74 -6.36 -1.02 9.49
CA GLN A 74 -5.79 -1.79 8.38
C GLN A 74 -5.17 -0.92 7.28
N LEU A 75 -5.33 0.41 7.35
CA LEU A 75 -4.75 1.35 6.38
C LEU A 75 -3.72 2.23 7.07
N ALA A 76 -2.46 2.09 6.67
CA ALA A 76 -1.42 3.04 7.01
C ALA A 76 -1.38 4.16 5.96
N VAL A 77 -1.21 5.40 6.40
CA VAL A 77 -1.20 6.60 5.58
C VAL A 77 0.17 7.27 5.68
N ALA A 78 0.69 7.74 4.56
CA ALA A 78 2.01 8.34 4.43
C ALA A 78 1.92 9.82 4.05
N TYR A 79 2.59 10.65 4.83
CA TYR A 79 2.71 12.09 4.63
C TYR A 79 4.18 12.46 4.43
N LEU A 80 4.47 13.53 3.69
CA LEU A 80 5.82 14.10 3.70
C LEU A 80 6.15 14.64 5.09
N ALA A 81 7.29 14.24 5.63
CA ALA A 81 7.82 14.83 6.85
C ALA A 81 8.14 16.32 6.61
N PRO A 82 7.79 17.24 7.53
CA PRO A 82 8.20 18.63 7.45
C PRO A 82 9.74 18.75 7.45
N PRO A 83 10.34 19.63 6.63
CA PRO A 83 11.80 19.75 6.51
C PRO A 83 12.53 20.11 7.81
N ALA A 84 11.81 20.69 8.78
CA ALA A 84 12.34 21.23 10.02
C ALA A 84 11.88 20.46 11.28
N ALA A 85 11.13 19.37 11.13
CA ALA A 85 10.69 18.63 12.30
C ALA A 85 11.88 17.95 12.96
N THR A 86 12.15 18.31 14.22
CA THR A 86 13.28 17.79 15.00
C THR A 86 12.85 16.77 16.05
N SER A 87 11.54 16.60 16.23
CA SER A 87 10.96 15.67 17.20
C SER A 87 9.70 14.96 16.68
N GLU A 88 9.40 13.79 17.24
CA GLU A 88 8.21 12.99 16.90
C GLU A 88 6.91 13.76 17.14
N LYS A 89 6.88 14.60 18.18
CA LYS A 89 5.71 15.41 18.55
C LYS A 89 5.39 16.48 17.50
N GLU A 90 6.42 17.14 16.95
CA GLU A 90 6.25 18.14 15.88
C GLU A 90 5.75 17.52 14.57
N LEU A 91 6.16 16.28 14.29
CA LEU A 91 5.66 15.52 13.14
C LEU A 91 4.17 15.17 13.26
N LEU A 92 3.72 14.85 14.49
CA LEU A 92 2.33 14.48 14.78
C LEU A 92 1.38 15.69 14.75
N ASP A 93 1.81 16.87 15.20
CA ASP A 93 0.99 18.08 15.27
C ASP A 93 0.81 18.76 13.89
N GLN A 94 1.71 18.51 12.93
CA GLN A 94 1.62 19.01 11.55
C GLN A 94 1.76 17.87 10.55
N LYS A 95 0.65 17.20 10.23
CA LYS A 95 0.63 16.27 9.10
C LYS A 95 0.99 17.05 7.83
N GLY A 96 2.10 16.66 7.20
CA GLY A 96 2.52 17.25 5.93
C GLY A 96 1.59 16.86 4.78
N ARG A 97 2.07 17.01 3.54
CA ARG A 97 1.28 16.61 2.37
C ARG A 97 1.06 15.10 2.35
N LEU A 98 -0.19 14.66 2.21
CA LEU A 98 -0.54 13.27 1.91
C LEU A 98 0.11 12.84 0.60
N VAL A 99 0.85 11.73 0.62
CA VAL A 99 1.57 11.22 -0.56
C VAL A 99 1.38 9.73 -0.79
N GLY A 100 0.90 8.96 0.18
CA GLY A 100 0.70 7.53 -0.03
C GLY A 100 -0.16 6.85 1.02
N CYS A 101 -0.48 5.59 0.77
CA CYS A 101 -1.06 4.69 1.76
C CYS A 101 -0.70 3.24 1.43
N VAL A 102 -0.85 2.36 2.41
CA VAL A 102 -0.73 0.91 2.24
C VAL A 102 -1.70 0.20 3.16
N CYS A 103 -2.43 -0.79 2.63
CA CYS A 103 -3.30 -1.63 3.43
C CYS A 103 -2.53 -2.87 3.91
N VAL A 104 -2.59 -3.15 5.21
CA VAL A 104 -2.00 -4.33 5.83
C VAL A 104 -3.09 -5.07 6.61
N LYS A 105 -3.25 -6.35 6.33
CA LYS A 105 -4.21 -7.22 7.01
C LYS A 105 -3.47 -8.39 7.64
N GLN A 106 -3.69 -8.65 8.93
CA GLN A 106 -3.22 -9.88 9.56
C GLN A 106 -4.21 -11.01 9.25
N ASN A 107 -3.79 -11.97 8.43
CA ASN A 107 -4.65 -13.09 8.00
C ASN A 107 -4.60 -14.26 8.99
N SER A 108 -3.51 -14.38 9.74
CA SER A 108 -3.32 -15.39 10.78
C SER A 108 -2.31 -14.91 11.83
N SER A 109 -2.06 -15.72 12.85
CA SER A 109 -1.02 -15.43 13.86
C SER A 109 0.39 -15.31 13.28
N SER A 110 0.64 -15.82 12.08
CA SER A 110 1.98 -15.85 11.46
C SER A 110 2.08 -15.10 10.14
N MET A 111 0.96 -14.62 9.59
CA MET A 111 0.91 -14.04 8.24
C MET A 111 0.13 -12.73 8.18
N CYS A 112 0.76 -11.74 7.54
CA CYS A 112 0.10 -10.54 7.06
C CYS A 112 0.07 -10.51 5.53
N THR A 113 -0.90 -9.80 4.96
CA THR A 113 -0.96 -9.45 3.53
C THR A 113 -0.87 -7.95 3.36
N LEU A 114 -0.07 -7.53 2.38
CA LEU A 114 0.00 -6.15 1.89
C LEU A 114 -0.85 -6.02 0.63
N SER A 115 -1.67 -4.98 0.60
CA SER A 115 -2.46 -4.58 -0.57
C SER A 115 -2.55 -3.05 -0.65
N MET A 116 -3.14 -2.53 -1.72
CA MET A 116 -3.40 -1.08 -1.88
C MET A 116 -2.17 -0.19 -1.58
N LEU A 117 -0.98 -0.61 -2.02
CA LEU A 117 0.22 0.21 -1.93
C LEU A 117 0.14 1.33 -2.98
N ALA A 118 -0.26 2.52 -2.56
CA ALA A 118 -0.37 3.70 -3.40
C ALA A 118 0.65 4.74 -2.97
N LEU A 119 1.40 5.27 -3.92
CA LEU A 119 2.32 6.39 -3.73
C LEU A 119 2.15 7.36 -4.91
N ASP A 120 1.91 8.63 -4.60
CA ASP A 120 1.80 9.72 -5.59
C ASP A 120 3.01 9.68 -6.52
N LYS A 121 2.73 9.68 -7.83
CA LYS A 121 3.72 9.53 -8.90
C LYS A 121 4.83 10.57 -8.82
N THR A 122 4.54 11.78 -8.35
CA THR A 122 5.53 12.84 -8.18
C THR A 122 6.65 12.44 -7.21
N TYR A 123 6.41 11.46 -6.33
CA TYR A 123 7.35 10.99 -5.32
C TYR A 123 7.86 9.57 -5.56
N GLN A 124 7.53 8.96 -6.70
CA GLN A 124 8.06 7.67 -7.10
C GLN A 124 9.52 7.81 -7.59
N GLY A 125 10.31 6.73 -7.46
CA GLY A 125 11.73 6.74 -7.83
C GLY A 125 12.67 7.40 -6.82
N LEU A 126 12.14 8.05 -5.78
CA LEU A 126 12.91 8.71 -4.71
C LEU A 126 13.25 7.79 -3.54
N GLY A 127 13.00 6.48 -3.67
CA GLY A 127 13.21 5.51 -2.59
C GLY A 127 12.08 5.44 -1.55
N LEU A 128 11.03 6.26 -1.64
CA LEU A 128 9.92 6.28 -0.67
C LEU A 128 9.12 4.98 -0.63
N GLY A 129 8.95 4.30 -1.78
CA GLY A 129 8.31 2.98 -1.82
C GLY A 129 9.07 1.92 -1.01
N ARG A 130 10.40 2.03 -0.89
CA ARG A 130 11.21 1.17 -0.02
C ARG A 130 10.98 1.49 1.45
N GLU A 131 10.83 2.77 1.80
CA GLU A 131 10.54 3.23 3.15
C GLU A 131 9.16 2.74 3.62
N MET A 132 8.12 2.88 2.78
CA MET A 132 6.80 2.30 3.06
C MET A 132 6.85 0.78 3.25
N PHE A 133 7.63 0.08 2.44
CA PHE A 133 7.75 -1.36 2.56
C PHE A 133 8.44 -1.79 3.85
N GLN A 134 9.48 -1.06 4.26
CA GLN A 134 10.17 -1.33 5.52
C GLN A 134 9.23 -1.10 6.72
N PHE A 135 8.44 -0.03 6.71
CA PHE A 135 7.40 0.21 7.71
C PHE A 135 6.44 -0.98 7.82
N VAL A 136 5.99 -1.54 6.70
CA VAL A 136 5.08 -2.70 6.71
C VAL A 136 5.77 -3.95 7.27
N GLU A 137 7.02 -4.24 6.86
CA GLU A 137 7.76 -5.41 7.36
C GLU A 137 7.93 -5.34 8.90
N ASP A 138 8.29 -4.17 9.42
CA ASP A 138 8.44 -3.94 10.86
C ASP A 138 7.12 -4.05 11.60
N TYR A 139 6.05 -3.48 11.05
CA TYR A 139 4.72 -3.62 11.61
C TYR A 139 4.30 -5.10 11.71
N CYS A 140 4.50 -5.88 10.64
CA CYS A 140 4.20 -7.31 10.64
C CYS A 140 5.03 -8.07 11.70
N LEU A 141 6.31 -7.76 11.84
CA LEU A 141 7.18 -8.34 12.87
C LEU A 141 6.72 -7.99 14.28
N SER A 142 6.23 -6.77 14.50
CA SER A 142 5.70 -6.33 15.80
C SER A 142 4.40 -7.04 16.18
N LEU A 143 3.62 -7.51 15.19
CA LEU A 143 2.47 -8.40 15.39
C LEU A 143 2.87 -9.86 15.63
N GLY A 144 4.17 -10.17 15.63
CA GLY A 144 4.69 -11.54 15.74
C GLY A 144 4.59 -12.35 14.44
N CYS A 145 4.17 -11.74 13.33
CA CYS A 145 4.08 -12.42 12.04
C CYS A 145 5.48 -12.66 11.47
N THR A 146 5.63 -13.80 10.78
CA THR A 146 6.90 -14.24 10.18
C THR A 146 6.84 -14.26 8.66
N THR A 147 5.65 -14.06 8.08
CA THR A 147 5.44 -14.09 6.64
C THR A 147 4.64 -12.86 6.20
N LEU A 148 5.11 -12.20 5.15
CA LEU A 148 4.38 -11.15 4.45
C LEU A 148 4.00 -11.64 3.06
N GLY A 149 2.71 -11.62 2.75
CA GLY A 149 2.15 -11.93 1.45
C GLY A 149 1.72 -10.70 0.68
N LEU A 150 1.63 -10.80 -0.64
CA LEU A 150 0.94 -9.86 -1.51
C LEU A 150 0.51 -10.56 -2.80
N ASP A 151 -0.42 -9.97 -3.51
CA ASP A 151 -0.85 -10.40 -4.83
C ASP A 151 -0.66 -9.30 -5.88
N ILE A 152 -0.45 -9.72 -7.12
CA ILE A 152 -0.33 -8.82 -8.28
C ILE A 152 -1.29 -9.33 -9.35
N LEU A 153 -2.23 -8.48 -9.74
CA LEU A 153 -3.07 -8.72 -10.91
C LEU A 153 -2.27 -8.52 -12.19
N VAL A 154 -2.21 -9.54 -13.04
CA VAL A 154 -1.40 -9.54 -14.27
C VAL A 154 -2.23 -10.03 -15.46
N PRO A 155 -2.30 -9.28 -16.58
CA PRO A 155 -2.86 -9.76 -17.84
C PRO A 155 -2.11 -10.99 -18.37
N THR A 156 -2.82 -11.94 -18.98
CA THR A 156 -2.20 -13.15 -19.54
C THR A 156 -1.87 -13.03 -21.03
N THR A 157 -2.40 -12.02 -21.71
CA THR A 157 -2.26 -11.83 -23.16
C THR A 157 -1.16 -10.85 -23.56
N TYR A 158 -0.60 -10.10 -22.60
CA TYR A 158 0.49 -9.16 -22.83
C TYR A 158 1.29 -8.87 -21.55
N ASP A 159 2.53 -8.42 -21.70
CA ASP A 159 3.34 -7.95 -20.58
C ASP A 159 2.98 -6.51 -20.22
N HIS A 160 2.27 -6.33 -19.10
CA HIS A 160 1.98 -4.99 -18.60
C HIS A 160 3.24 -4.36 -17.97
N PRO A 161 3.81 -3.25 -18.51
CA PRO A 161 5.14 -2.76 -18.12
C PRO A 161 5.30 -2.49 -16.61
N LEU A 162 4.28 -1.90 -15.97
CA LEU A 162 4.32 -1.68 -14.52
C LEU A 162 4.35 -3.01 -13.74
N LYS A 163 3.50 -3.98 -14.09
CA LYS A 163 3.40 -5.27 -13.39
C LYS A 163 4.69 -6.07 -13.55
N THR A 164 5.34 -6.01 -14.71
CA THR A 164 6.66 -6.62 -14.94
C THR A 164 7.72 -6.00 -14.02
N ARG A 165 7.76 -4.66 -13.93
CA ARG A 165 8.70 -3.96 -13.02
C ARG A 165 8.41 -4.26 -11.55
N MET A 166 7.13 -4.28 -11.14
CA MET A 166 6.69 -4.60 -9.79
C MET A 166 7.12 -6.01 -9.38
N GLN A 167 6.83 -7.03 -10.22
CA GLN A 167 7.25 -8.40 -9.96
C GLN A 167 8.77 -8.52 -9.80
N ALA A 168 9.54 -7.89 -10.67
CA ALA A 168 11.01 -7.89 -10.56
C ALA A 168 11.49 -7.19 -9.27
N TRP A 169 10.82 -6.11 -8.87
CA TRP A 169 11.13 -5.40 -7.62
C TRP A 169 10.84 -6.24 -6.39
N TYR A 170 9.68 -6.89 -6.30
CA TYR A 170 9.34 -7.78 -5.19
C TYR A 170 10.29 -8.97 -5.09
N LYS A 171 10.65 -9.58 -6.23
CA LYS A 171 11.65 -10.66 -6.27
C LYS A 171 12.99 -10.22 -5.69
N ARG A 172 13.48 -9.01 -6.04
CA ARG A 172 14.70 -8.44 -5.44
C ARG A 172 14.58 -8.16 -3.94
N ARG A 173 13.37 -7.93 -3.43
CA ARG A 173 13.10 -7.75 -1.99
C ARG A 173 12.99 -9.06 -1.21
N GLY A 174 13.15 -10.20 -1.86
CA GLY A 174 13.11 -11.52 -1.23
C GLY A 174 11.74 -12.21 -1.29
N PHE A 175 10.77 -11.65 -2.02
CA PHE A 175 9.51 -12.33 -2.29
C PHE A 175 9.69 -13.46 -3.30
N ARG A 176 8.98 -14.55 -3.07
CA ARG A 176 8.88 -15.69 -3.98
C ARG A 176 7.43 -15.87 -4.39
N GLU A 177 7.21 -16.16 -5.66
CA GLU A 177 5.88 -16.51 -6.16
C GLU A 177 5.48 -17.87 -5.58
N THR A 178 4.35 -17.96 -4.89
CA THR A 178 3.88 -19.18 -4.22
C THR A 178 2.66 -19.79 -4.87
N ARG A 179 1.83 -18.96 -5.53
CA ARG A 179 0.58 -19.41 -6.14
C ARG A 179 0.16 -18.53 -7.31
N LEU A 180 -0.44 -19.15 -8.32
CA LEU A 180 -1.27 -18.48 -9.32
C LEU A 180 -2.74 -18.71 -8.96
N ALA A 181 -3.54 -17.66 -9.00
CA ALA A 181 -4.96 -17.72 -8.69
C ALA A 181 -5.81 -17.16 -9.82
N ASP A 182 -7.01 -17.74 -10.00
CA ASP A 182 -8.00 -17.21 -10.91
C ASP A 182 -8.69 -16.00 -10.27
N PHE A 183 -8.58 -14.85 -10.92
CA PHE A 183 -9.22 -13.62 -10.46
C PHE A 183 -10.75 -13.74 -10.46
N ALA A 184 -11.34 -14.40 -11.46
CA ALA A 184 -12.78 -14.48 -11.62
C ALA A 184 -13.45 -15.39 -10.58
N GLU A 185 -12.71 -16.39 -10.07
CA GLU A 185 -13.18 -17.22 -8.95
C GLU A 185 -13.17 -16.44 -7.63
N GLU A 186 -12.13 -15.65 -7.37
CA GLU A 186 -12.01 -14.88 -6.12
C GLU A 186 -12.89 -13.60 -6.11
N TYR A 187 -13.08 -12.95 -7.27
CA TYR A 187 -13.80 -11.68 -7.42
C TYR A 187 -14.79 -11.69 -8.62
N PRO A 188 -15.83 -12.54 -8.59
CA PRO A 188 -16.75 -12.73 -9.72
C PRO A 188 -17.49 -11.45 -10.10
N ALA A 189 -17.78 -10.56 -9.15
CA ALA A 189 -18.44 -9.29 -9.41
C ALA A 189 -17.55 -8.27 -10.14
N LEU A 190 -16.23 -8.39 -10.02
CA LEU A 190 -15.26 -7.49 -10.68
C LEU A 190 -14.79 -8.01 -12.03
N ALA A 191 -14.89 -9.32 -12.27
CA ALA A 191 -14.43 -9.93 -13.52
C ALA A 191 -15.05 -9.29 -14.80
N PRO A 192 -16.33 -8.91 -14.83
CA PRO A 192 -16.92 -8.22 -16.00
C PRO A 192 -16.32 -6.83 -16.29
N LEU A 193 -15.55 -6.25 -15.36
CA LEU A 193 -14.90 -4.96 -15.53
C LEU A 193 -13.49 -5.08 -16.13
N LEU A 194 -12.96 -6.30 -16.27
CA LEU A 194 -11.64 -6.52 -16.85
C LEU A 194 -11.64 -6.26 -18.37
N SER A 195 -10.50 -5.81 -18.89
CA SER A 195 -10.30 -5.64 -20.32
C SER A 195 -10.01 -6.95 -21.07
N GLY A 196 -9.65 -7.99 -20.34
CA GLY A 196 -9.24 -9.28 -20.86
C GLY A 196 -8.87 -10.25 -19.74
N PRO A 197 -8.36 -11.44 -20.08
CA PRO A 197 -7.99 -12.45 -19.10
C PRO A 197 -6.80 -11.99 -18.25
N VAL A 198 -6.90 -12.24 -16.95
CA VAL A 198 -5.90 -11.89 -15.94
C VAL A 198 -5.73 -13.05 -14.96
N VAL A 199 -4.61 -13.04 -14.24
CA VAL A 199 -4.36 -13.93 -13.09
C VAL A 199 -3.84 -13.12 -11.91
N TYR A 200 -4.09 -13.61 -10.70
CA TYR A 200 -3.38 -13.15 -9.52
C TYR A 200 -2.12 -13.97 -9.34
N ARG A 201 -0.97 -13.28 -9.31
CA ARG A 201 0.30 -13.86 -8.88
C ARG A 201 0.51 -13.55 -7.41
N VAL A 202 0.50 -14.58 -6.58
CA VAL A 202 0.68 -14.48 -5.13
C VAL A 202 2.15 -14.64 -4.81
N PHE A 203 2.65 -13.73 -3.99
CA PHE A 203 4.04 -13.67 -3.55
C PHE A 203 4.10 -13.69 -2.04
N GLU A 204 5.08 -14.40 -1.50
CA GLU A 204 5.36 -14.43 -0.06
C GLU A 204 6.85 -14.19 0.21
N LYS A 205 7.12 -13.51 1.32
CA LYS A 205 8.45 -13.30 1.87
C LYS A 205 8.45 -13.75 3.33
N LYS A 206 9.47 -14.54 3.71
CA LYS A 206 9.79 -14.77 5.11
C LYS A 206 10.50 -13.55 5.67
N LEU A 207 10.02 -13.04 6.81
CA LEU A 207 10.56 -11.89 7.52
C LEU A 207 11.63 -12.30 8.54
N ARG A 208 11.74 -13.60 8.82
CA ARG A 208 12.75 -14.24 9.66
C ARG A 208 13.31 -15.47 8.95
#